data_AF-A0A7S3F6G1-F1
#
_entry.id   AF-A0A7S3F6G1-F1
#
_cell.length_a   1.000
_cell.length_b   1.000
_cell.length_c   1.000
_cell.angle_alpha   90.00
_cell.angle_beta   90.00
_cell.angle_gamma   90.00
#
_symmetry.space_group_name_H-M   'P 1'
#
loop_
_entity.id
_entity.type
_entity.pdbx_description
1 polymer ?
#
loop_
_entity_poly.entity_id
_entity_poly.type
_entity_poly.pdbx_seq_one_letter_code
_entity_poly.pdbx_strand_id
1 'polypeptide(L)'
;AIAATTAILGASQDAFQNYTSPLGLGYIVDAAEHYWMDPAGWRGLTCPPDNGFGGGFNATNVSIGNGRALTYGRTYGSPWADVLARPDRTPRNLLLTFHHLEFFSPLPGIGRSLVQAIYDAQACGLAASRAFVQAWSAAKGHVDAAPFESVLGQLTAGAADAVVFVDAVRQFLVGVSGIEPDGKQASASCRLPIEPQGQ
;
A
#
# COMPACT_ATOMS: atom_id res chain seq x y z
N ALA A 1 23.42 -9.59 14.04
CA ALA A 1 22.52 -8.63 14.72
C ALA A 1 22.40 -7.31 13.94
N ILE A 2 23.42 -6.44 13.91
CA ILE A 2 23.32 -5.09 13.28
C ILE A 2 22.78 -5.13 11.85
N ALA A 3 23.36 -5.94 10.96
CA ALA A 3 22.92 -6.03 9.57
C ALA A 3 21.43 -6.46 9.44
N ALA A 4 20.98 -7.41 10.26
CA ALA A 4 19.58 -7.84 10.28
C ALA A 4 18.66 -6.71 10.75
N THR A 5 19.02 -6.04 11.85
CA THR A 5 18.25 -4.90 12.37
C THR A 5 18.16 -3.76 11.36
N THR A 6 19.28 -3.37 10.74
CA THR A 6 19.31 -2.30 9.73
C THR A 6 18.48 -2.67 8.50
N ALA A 7 18.55 -3.92 8.04
CA ALA A 7 17.75 -4.39 6.90
C ALA A 7 16.24 -4.35 7.21
N ILE A 8 15.84 -4.83 8.40
CA ILE A 8 14.43 -4.84 8.81
C ILE A 8 13.92 -3.41 8.98
N LEU A 9 14.60 -2.57 9.76
CA LEU A 9 14.15 -1.20 10.03
C LEU A 9 14.15 -0.32 8.77
N GLY A 10 15.13 -0.51 7.87
CA GLY A 10 15.22 0.27 6.63
C GLY A 10 14.13 -0.06 5.60
N ALA A 11 13.47 -1.21 5.72
CA ALA A 11 12.47 -1.68 4.75
C ALA A 11 11.07 -1.89 5.34
N SER A 12 10.90 -1.85 6.66
CA SER A 12 9.64 -2.20 7.34
C SER A 12 8.47 -1.28 6.94
N GLN A 13 8.71 0.02 6.79
CA GLN A 13 7.68 0.97 6.37
C GLN A 13 7.16 0.66 4.96
N ASP A 14 8.07 0.43 4.01
CA ASP A 14 7.70 0.11 2.63
C ASP A 14 6.97 -1.23 2.56
N ALA A 15 7.44 -2.24 3.31
CA ALA A 15 6.76 -3.53 3.40
C ALA A 15 5.33 -3.35 3.92
N PHE A 16 5.14 -2.63 5.02
CA PHE A 16 3.83 -2.38 5.62
C PHE A 16 2.90 -1.66 4.65
N GLN A 17 3.36 -0.58 3.99
CA GLN A 17 2.57 0.11 2.98
C GLN A 17 2.20 -0.81 1.81
N ASN A 18 3.14 -1.63 1.36
CA ASN A 18 2.95 -2.53 0.23
C ASN A 18 1.89 -3.62 0.47
N TYR A 19 1.90 -4.30 1.63
CA TYR A 19 0.91 -5.33 1.94
C TYR A 19 -0.40 -4.79 2.52
N THR A 20 -0.49 -3.48 2.77
CA THR A 20 -1.73 -2.81 3.18
C THR A 20 -2.25 -1.88 2.09
N SER A 21 -1.77 -0.63 2.08
CA SER A 21 -2.34 0.52 1.36
C SER A 21 -1.31 1.19 0.44
N PRO A 22 -0.83 0.50 -0.61
CA PRO A 22 0.11 1.09 -1.55
C PRO A 22 -0.53 2.25 -2.31
N LEU A 23 0.31 3.07 -2.96
CA LEU A 23 -0.12 4.19 -3.81
C LEU A 23 -0.95 5.29 -3.10
N GLY A 24 -0.93 5.34 -1.78
CA GLY A 24 -1.69 6.33 -1.00
C GLY A 24 -3.18 6.01 -0.92
N LEU A 25 -3.54 4.72 -0.94
CA LEU A 25 -4.92 4.25 -0.85
C LEU A 25 -5.58 4.69 0.47
N GLY A 26 -4.94 4.43 1.61
CA GLY A 26 -5.41 4.80 2.95
C GLY A 26 -6.77 4.19 3.35
N TYR A 27 -7.14 4.29 4.63
CA TYR A 27 -8.48 3.96 5.14
C TYR A 27 -9.09 2.62 4.66
N ILE A 28 -8.28 1.56 4.67
CA ILE A 28 -8.67 0.18 4.30
C ILE A 28 -8.74 -0.77 5.52
N VAL A 29 -8.66 -0.23 6.73
CA VAL A 29 -8.69 -0.99 7.98
C VAL A 29 -10.12 -1.15 8.49
N ASP A 30 -10.38 -2.09 9.40
CA ASP A 30 -11.61 -2.09 10.18
C ASP A 30 -11.78 -0.75 10.91
N ALA A 31 -13.01 -0.22 10.96
CA ALA A 31 -13.29 1.12 11.47
C ALA A 31 -13.44 1.20 13.00
N ALA A 32 -13.53 0.06 13.70
CA ALA A 32 -13.66 0.02 15.14
C ALA A 32 -12.31 -0.20 15.83
N GLU A 33 -11.56 -1.21 15.38
CA GLU A 33 -10.33 -1.67 16.02
C GLU A 33 -9.06 -1.28 15.26
N HIS A 34 -9.17 -0.92 13.97
CA HIS A 34 -8.07 -0.46 13.11
C HIS A 34 -6.93 -1.47 12.88
N TYR A 35 -7.05 -2.71 13.37
CA TYR A 35 -6.02 -3.73 13.22
C TYR A 35 -6.14 -4.50 11.90
N TRP A 36 -7.31 -5.10 11.67
CA TRP A 36 -7.58 -5.91 10.47
C TRP A 36 -7.86 -5.03 9.25
N MET A 37 -7.60 -5.55 8.05
CA MET A 37 -8.02 -4.89 6.82
C MET A 37 -9.50 -5.19 6.57
N ASP A 38 -10.30 -4.14 6.46
CA ASP A 38 -11.69 -4.19 6.00
C ASP A 38 -11.96 -2.97 5.10
N PRO A 39 -11.59 -3.06 3.80
CA PRO A 39 -11.84 -1.97 2.86
C PRO A 39 -13.34 -1.67 2.67
N ALA A 40 -14.22 -2.62 2.97
CA ALA A 40 -15.66 -2.45 2.84
C ALA A 40 -16.28 -1.75 4.07
N GLY A 41 -15.69 -1.93 5.26
CA GLY A 41 -16.19 -1.40 6.54
C GLY A 41 -16.39 0.11 6.55
N TRP A 42 -15.54 0.86 5.85
CA TRP A 42 -15.67 2.32 5.76
C TRP A 42 -16.75 2.81 4.78
N ARG A 43 -17.25 1.97 3.86
CA ARG A 43 -18.23 2.37 2.83
C ARG A 43 -19.60 2.75 3.42
N GLY A 44 -19.93 2.26 4.62
CA GLY A 44 -21.17 2.56 5.32
C GLY A 44 -21.03 3.55 6.48
N LEU A 45 -19.81 3.77 6.98
CA LEU A 45 -19.55 4.55 8.20
C LEU A 45 -19.08 5.98 7.90
N THR A 46 -18.33 6.18 6.82
CA THR A 46 -17.83 7.50 6.42
C THR A 46 -18.33 7.88 5.03
N CYS A 47 -19.47 8.57 5.04
CA CYS A 47 -20.12 9.25 3.92
C CYS A 47 -20.92 8.37 2.94
N PRO A 48 -22.13 8.84 2.54
CA PRO A 48 -22.85 8.31 1.39
C PRO A 48 -21.95 8.32 0.12
N PRO A 49 -22.13 7.36 -0.81
CA PRO A 49 -21.32 7.18 -2.03
C PRO A 49 -21.30 8.39 -3.00
N ASP A 50 -21.99 9.48 -2.69
CA ASP A 50 -22.37 10.57 -3.59
C ASP A 50 -21.97 11.98 -3.09
N ASN A 51 -21.23 12.14 -1.98
CA ASN A 51 -20.88 13.47 -1.47
C ASN A 51 -19.44 13.97 -1.76
N GLY A 52 -18.59 13.17 -2.41
CA GLY A 52 -17.22 13.59 -2.76
C GLY A 52 -16.27 13.87 -1.57
N PHE A 53 -16.69 13.57 -0.34
CA PHE A 53 -15.93 13.79 0.90
C PHE A 53 -15.64 12.49 1.67
N GLY A 54 -15.98 11.32 1.10
CA GLY A 54 -15.74 10.02 1.73
C GLY A 54 -14.31 9.88 2.26
N GLY A 55 -14.20 9.52 3.54
CA GLY A 55 -12.93 9.21 4.19
C GLY A 55 -12.26 7.98 3.57
N GLY A 56 -13.01 7.16 2.83
CA GLY A 56 -12.51 6.01 2.09
C GLY A 56 -12.02 6.35 0.68
N PHE A 57 -11.22 5.45 0.12
CA PHE A 57 -10.57 5.50 -1.20
C PHE A 57 -11.51 5.46 -2.43
N ASN A 58 -12.81 5.79 -2.26
CA ASN A 58 -13.81 6.00 -3.33
C ASN A 58 -13.75 4.97 -4.49
N ALA A 59 -13.81 3.68 -4.16
CA ALA A 59 -13.85 2.63 -5.18
C ALA A 59 -15.23 2.50 -5.83
N THR A 60 -15.24 2.53 -7.16
CA THR A 60 -16.36 2.19 -8.04
C THR A 60 -16.10 0.83 -8.71
N ASN A 61 -16.92 0.44 -9.69
CA ASN A 61 -16.65 -0.73 -10.52
C ASN A 61 -15.56 -0.50 -11.59
N VAL A 62 -15.14 0.74 -11.82
CA VAL A 62 -14.17 1.10 -12.87
C VAL A 62 -12.91 1.78 -12.33
N SER A 63 -12.99 2.42 -11.17
CA SER A 63 -11.95 3.33 -10.68
C SER A 63 -11.82 3.36 -9.15
N ILE A 64 -10.71 3.90 -8.66
CA ILE A 64 -10.36 4.02 -7.24
C ILE A 64 -9.52 5.27 -6.96
N GLY A 65 -9.63 5.84 -5.76
CA GLY A 65 -8.94 7.04 -5.30
C GLY A 65 -9.84 8.29 -5.17
N ASN A 66 -9.34 9.35 -4.54
CA ASN A 66 -10.18 10.40 -3.96
C ASN A 66 -10.35 11.69 -4.78
N GLY A 67 -9.61 11.87 -5.87
CA GLY A 67 -9.79 13.04 -6.77
C GLY A 67 -9.59 14.42 -6.12
N ARG A 68 -8.71 14.54 -5.12
CA ARG A 68 -8.51 15.77 -4.32
C ARG A 68 -7.51 16.78 -4.91
N ALA A 69 -6.87 16.48 -6.04
CA ALA A 69 -5.81 17.28 -6.63
C ALA A 69 -6.22 18.75 -6.88
N LEU A 70 -7.42 18.98 -7.42
CA LEU A 70 -7.90 20.32 -7.78
C LEU A 70 -8.65 21.03 -6.65
N THR A 71 -8.93 20.34 -5.54
CA THR A 71 -9.56 20.91 -4.34
C THR A 71 -8.50 21.10 -3.26
N TYR A 72 -8.25 20.07 -2.46
CA TYR A 72 -7.28 20.10 -1.36
C TYR A 72 -5.85 20.29 -1.87
N GLY A 73 -5.49 19.68 -2.99
CA GLY A 73 -4.15 19.80 -3.58
C GLY A 73 -3.74 21.23 -3.93
N ARG A 74 -4.69 22.12 -4.23
CA ARG A 74 -4.40 23.54 -4.51
C ARG A 74 -3.99 24.34 -3.28
N THR A 75 -4.31 23.85 -2.08
CA THR A 75 -3.99 24.55 -0.82
C THR A 75 -2.48 24.54 -0.50
N TYR A 76 -1.71 23.65 -1.14
CA TYR A 76 -0.25 23.53 -0.96
C TYR A 76 0.57 24.62 -1.69
N GLY A 77 -0.03 25.42 -2.58
CA GLY A 77 0.67 26.44 -3.35
C GLY A 77 1.68 25.88 -4.38
N SER A 78 2.28 26.75 -5.20
CA SER A 78 3.31 26.35 -6.18
C SER A 78 4.65 26.07 -5.48
N PRO A 79 5.44 25.07 -5.92
CA PRO A 79 5.22 24.20 -7.08
C PRO A 79 4.34 22.96 -6.80
N TRP A 80 3.98 22.70 -5.55
CA TRP A 80 3.33 21.45 -5.14
C TRP A 80 1.93 21.27 -5.71
N ALA A 81 1.14 22.34 -5.81
CA ALA A 81 -0.15 22.30 -6.48
C ALA A 81 -0.02 21.84 -7.94
N ASP A 82 1.03 22.24 -8.66
CA ASP A 82 1.27 21.87 -10.06
C ASP A 82 1.75 20.42 -10.23
N VAL A 83 2.44 19.89 -9.21
CA VAL A 83 2.87 18.50 -9.11
C VAL A 83 1.66 17.60 -8.81
N LEU A 84 0.86 17.96 -7.80
CA LEU A 84 -0.31 17.20 -7.37
C LEU A 84 -1.45 17.25 -8.38
N ALA A 85 -1.54 18.30 -9.20
CA ALA A 85 -2.53 18.41 -10.28
C ALA A 85 -2.37 17.34 -11.38
N ARG A 86 -1.23 16.65 -11.43
CA ARG A 86 -0.86 15.74 -12.53
C ARG A 86 -0.54 14.33 -12.02
N PRO A 87 -1.30 13.28 -12.42
CA PRO A 87 -1.08 11.90 -11.95
C PRO A 87 0.31 11.33 -12.28
N ASP A 88 0.89 11.72 -13.40
CA ASP A 88 2.23 11.33 -13.84
C ASP A 88 3.34 12.01 -13.03
N ARG A 89 3.05 13.20 -12.47
CA ARG A 89 3.98 13.94 -11.62
C ARG A 89 3.75 13.74 -10.13
N THR A 90 2.60 13.24 -9.71
CA THR A 90 2.29 13.06 -8.29
C THR A 90 3.14 11.93 -7.70
N PRO A 91 3.80 12.14 -6.55
CA PRO A 91 4.50 11.08 -5.81
C PRO A 91 3.65 9.82 -5.70
N ARG A 92 4.21 8.65 -6.02
CA ARG A 92 3.40 7.42 -6.14
C ARG A 92 2.69 7.06 -4.84
N ASN A 93 3.34 7.26 -3.71
CA ASN A 93 2.77 7.03 -2.38
C ASN A 93 1.62 7.99 -2.01
N LEU A 94 1.32 9.00 -2.84
CA LEU A 94 0.21 9.94 -2.68
C LEU A 94 -0.80 9.88 -3.83
N LEU A 95 -0.60 9.00 -4.82
CA LEU A 95 -1.34 9.01 -6.07
C LEU A 95 -2.86 8.91 -5.86
N LEU A 96 -3.34 7.90 -5.14
CA LEU A 96 -4.77 7.66 -4.90
C LEU A 96 -5.38 8.58 -3.82
N THR A 97 -4.53 9.31 -3.10
CA THR A 97 -4.98 10.39 -2.22
C THR A 97 -5.47 11.58 -3.03
N PHE A 98 -4.82 11.89 -4.16
CA PHE A 98 -5.13 13.08 -4.97
C PHE A 98 -5.86 12.78 -6.28
N HIS A 99 -5.77 11.56 -6.80
CA HIS A 99 -6.34 11.18 -8.09
C HIS A 99 -7.36 10.06 -7.92
N HIS A 100 -8.39 10.09 -8.77
CA HIS A 100 -9.36 9.01 -8.94
C HIS A 100 -9.10 8.41 -10.31
N LEU A 101 -8.61 7.18 -10.36
CA LEU A 101 -8.02 6.57 -11.57
C LEU A 101 -8.68 5.24 -11.87
N GLU A 102 -8.81 4.91 -13.16
CA GLU A 102 -9.37 3.64 -13.60
C GLU A 102 -8.43 2.47 -13.29
N PHE A 103 -8.99 1.32 -12.91
CA PHE A 103 -8.21 0.13 -12.55
C PHE A 103 -7.31 -0.37 -13.70
N PHE A 104 -7.78 -0.27 -14.95
CA PHE A 104 -7.06 -0.70 -16.15
C PHE A 104 -6.04 0.33 -16.67
N SER A 105 -6.08 1.57 -16.18
CA SER A 105 -5.19 2.62 -16.67
C SER A 105 -3.73 2.27 -16.36
N PRO A 106 -2.82 2.33 -17.35
CA PRO A 106 -1.40 2.08 -17.13
C PRO A 106 -0.81 3.18 -16.27
N LEU A 107 -0.04 2.81 -15.23
CA LEU A 107 0.70 3.77 -14.44
C LEU A 107 1.95 4.22 -15.21
N PRO A 108 2.14 5.55 -15.41
CA PRO A 108 3.33 6.07 -16.06
C PRO A 108 4.60 5.54 -15.38
N GLY A 109 5.50 4.96 -16.17
CA GLY A 109 6.78 4.48 -15.67
C GLY A 109 6.82 3.09 -15.05
N ILE A 110 5.67 2.44 -14.84
CA ILE A 110 5.58 1.05 -14.34
C ILE A 110 5.13 0.12 -15.47
N GLY A 111 4.32 0.62 -16.42
CA GLY A 111 3.83 -0.16 -17.56
C GLY A 111 2.80 -1.24 -17.17
N ARG A 112 2.42 -1.29 -15.89
CA ARG A 112 1.32 -2.10 -15.34
C ARG A 112 0.07 -1.24 -15.20
N SER A 113 -1.09 -1.88 -15.27
CA SER A 113 -2.35 -1.23 -14.86
C SER A 113 -2.30 -0.86 -13.37
N LEU A 114 -3.11 0.12 -12.97
CA LEU A 114 -3.22 0.56 -11.59
C LEU A 114 -3.48 -0.60 -10.63
N VAL A 115 -4.47 -1.44 -10.93
CA VAL A 115 -4.83 -2.56 -10.04
C VAL A 115 -3.73 -3.61 -9.97
N GLN A 116 -3.06 -3.90 -11.10
CA GLN A 116 -1.95 -4.84 -11.12
C GLN A 116 -0.75 -4.30 -10.33
N ALA A 117 -0.50 -2.99 -10.35
CA ALA A 117 0.54 -2.38 -9.54
C ALA A 117 0.26 -2.53 -8.03
N ILE A 118 -1.00 -2.50 -7.60
CA ILE A 118 -1.40 -2.80 -6.22
C ILE A 118 -1.11 -4.27 -5.90
N TYR A 119 -1.49 -5.21 -6.76
CA TYR A 119 -1.22 -6.63 -6.56
C TYR A 119 0.28 -6.97 -6.52
N ASP A 120 1.06 -6.34 -7.38
CA ASP A 120 2.51 -6.47 -7.44
C ASP A 120 3.15 -5.93 -6.14
N ALA A 121 2.68 -4.76 -5.65
CA ALA A 121 3.12 -4.20 -4.37
C ALA A 121 2.79 -5.16 -3.21
N GLN A 122 1.58 -5.70 -3.14
CA GLN A 122 1.19 -6.66 -2.11
C GLN A 122 2.08 -7.92 -2.11
N ALA A 123 2.36 -8.47 -3.29
CA ALA A 123 3.27 -9.62 -3.42
C ALA A 123 4.67 -9.28 -2.88
N CYS A 124 5.17 -8.09 -3.19
CA CYS A 124 6.43 -7.55 -2.66
C CYS A 124 6.40 -7.38 -1.13
N GLY A 125 5.32 -6.83 -0.57
CA GLY A 125 5.14 -6.68 0.89
C GLY A 125 5.14 -8.01 1.63
N LEU A 126 4.45 -9.02 1.09
CA LEU A 126 4.45 -10.38 1.64
C LEU A 126 5.83 -11.04 1.58
N ALA A 127 6.58 -10.83 0.50
CA ALA A 127 7.94 -11.35 0.39
C ALA A 127 8.86 -10.68 1.42
N ALA A 128 8.74 -9.36 1.61
CA ALA A 128 9.53 -8.61 2.58
C ALA A 128 9.24 -9.03 4.03
N SER A 129 7.96 -9.21 4.42
CA SER A 129 7.61 -9.63 5.78
C SER A 129 8.21 -11.00 6.12
N ARG A 130 8.19 -11.95 5.18
CA ARG A 130 8.85 -13.26 5.31
C ARG A 130 10.37 -13.12 5.40
N ALA A 131 10.95 -12.24 4.59
CA ALA A 131 12.40 -11.99 4.61
C ALA A 131 12.86 -11.40 5.97
N PHE A 132 12.04 -10.60 6.65
CA PHE A 132 12.35 -10.10 7.99
C PHE A 132 12.48 -11.22 9.02
N VAL A 133 11.57 -12.21 8.98
CA VAL A 133 11.67 -13.40 9.85
C VAL A 133 12.98 -14.15 9.61
N GLN A 134 13.38 -14.33 8.35
CA GLN A 134 14.64 -15.00 8.00
C GLN A 134 15.86 -14.20 8.44
N ALA A 135 15.87 -12.89 8.19
CA ALA A 135 16.94 -11.99 8.58
C ALA A 135 17.13 -11.95 10.11
N TRP A 136 16.02 -11.86 10.86
CA TRP A 136 16.09 -11.90 12.32
C TRP A 136 16.53 -13.26 12.85
N SER A 137 16.06 -14.36 12.26
CA SER A 137 16.50 -15.72 12.62
C SER A 137 18.02 -15.89 12.49
N ALA A 138 18.63 -15.29 11.45
CA ALA A 138 20.08 -15.30 11.27
C ALA A 138 20.85 -14.50 12.34
N ALA A 139 20.18 -13.68 13.15
CA ALA A 139 20.78 -12.97 14.27
C ALA A 139 20.83 -13.79 15.58
N LYS A 140 20.34 -15.04 15.58
CA LYS A 140 20.35 -15.92 16.76
C LYS A 140 21.76 -16.06 17.33
N GLY A 141 21.88 -16.00 18.65
CA GLY A 141 23.18 -16.06 19.35
C GLY A 141 23.97 -14.75 19.35
N HIS A 142 23.51 -13.71 18.63
CA HIS A 142 24.07 -12.36 18.68
C HIS A 142 23.20 -11.37 19.46
N VAL A 143 22.08 -11.83 20.01
CA VAL A 143 21.13 -11.08 20.83
C VAL A 143 20.72 -12.00 21.99
N ASP A 144 20.49 -11.44 23.17
CA ASP A 144 20.02 -12.22 24.32
C ASP A 144 18.72 -12.96 23.98
N ALA A 145 18.56 -14.15 24.56
CA ALA A 145 17.49 -15.07 24.17
C ALA A 145 16.08 -14.47 24.31
N ALA A 146 15.79 -13.78 25.42
CA ALA A 146 14.45 -13.21 25.65
C ALA A 146 14.02 -12.17 24.58
N PRO A 147 14.79 -11.10 24.30
CA PRO A 147 14.44 -10.17 23.23
C PRO A 147 14.50 -10.81 21.83
N PHE A 148 15.42 -11.76 21.60
CA PHE A 148 15.47 -12.49 20.34
C PHE A 148 14.16 -13.23 20.05
N GLU A 149 13.68 -14.05 20.99
CA GLU A 149 12.46 -14.84 20.83
C GLU A 149 11.21 -13.94 20.76
N SER A 150 11.16 -12.85 21.54
CA SER A 150 10.05 -11.88 21.49
C SER A 150 9.91 -11.23 20.11
N VAL A 151 11.02 -10.74 19.54
CA VAL A 151 11.02 -10.11 18.21
C VAL A 151 10.74 -11.14 17.12
N LEU A 152 11.28 -12.36 17.24
CA LEU A 152 11.01 -13.43 16.29
C LEU A 152 9.52 -13.80 16.27
N GLY A 153 8.89 -13.90 17.44
CA GLY A 153 7.45 -14.14 17.57
C GLY A 153 6.61 -13.05 16.90
N GLN A 154 6.93 -11.78 17.14
CA GLN A 154 6.21 -10.64 16.53
C GLN A 154 6.37 -10.58 15.01
N LEU A 155 7.59 -10.80 14.49
CA LEU A 155 7.82 -10.84 13.04
C LEU A 155 7.08 -12.01 12.38
N THR A 156 7.02 -13.15 13.06
CA THR A 156 6.31 -14.34 12.56
C THR A 156 4.80 -14.09 12.52
N ALA A 157 4.23 -13.54 13.59
CA ALA A 157 2.82 -13.17 13.65
C ALA A 157 2.48 -12.11 12.59
N GLY A 158 3.28 -11.04 12.49
CA GLY A 158 3.08 -9.99 11.49
C GLY A 158 3.18 -10.49 10.04
N ALA A 159 4.05 -11.47 9.76
CA ALA A 159 4.13 -12.10 8.44
C ALA A 159 2.89 -12.96 8.12
N ALA A 160 2.26 -13.58 9.11
CA ALA A 160 0.99 -14.28 8.96
C ALA A 160 -0.17 -13.31 8.75
N ASP A 161 -0.24 -12.24 9.55
CA ASP A 161 -1.26 -11.19 9.43
C ASP A 161 -1.19 -10.49 8.08
N ALA A 162 0.01 -10.26 7.55
CA ALA A 162 0.19 -9.67 6.22
C ALA A 162 -0.52 -10.48 5.12
N VAL A 163 -0.57 -11.82 5.24
CA VAL A 163 -1.32 -12.67 4.29
C VAL A 163 -2.82 -12.39 4.38
N VAL A 164 -3.36 -12.38 5.60
CA VAL A 164 -4.78 -12.08 5.87
C VAL A 164 -5.14 -10.68 5.34
N PHE A 165 -4.28 -9.69 5.55
CA PHE A 165 -4.47 -8.33 5.08
C PHE A 165 -4.53 -8.26 3.55
N VAL A 166 -3.58 -8.91 2.88
CA VAL A 166 -3.54 -8.94 1.41
C VAL A 166 -4.75 -9.65 0.84
N ASP A 167 -5.16 -10.77 1.41
CA ASP A 167 -6.32 -11.53 0.93
C ASP A 167 -7.61 -10.71 1.05
N ALA A 168 -7.83 -10.02 2.18
CA ALA A 168 -8.99 -9.14 2.37
C ALA A 168 -9.02 -8.01 1.32
N VAL A 169 -7.89 -7.33 1.10
CA VAL A 169 -7.79 -6.24 0.12
C VAL A 169 -7.96 -6.75 -1.31
N ARG A 170 -7.38 -7.91 -1.65
CA ARG A 170 -7.53 -8.52 -2.98
C ARG A 170 -8.96 -8.93 -3.26
N GLN A 171 -9.60 -9.62 -2.32
CA GLN A 171 -11.00 -10.02 -2.45
C GLN A 171 -11.89 -8.80 -2.69
N PHE A 172 -11.65 -7.71 -1.96
CA PHE A 172 -12.33 -6.45 -2.18
C PHE A 172 -12.11 -5.91 -3.61
N LEU A 173 -10.84 -5.79 -4.04
CA LEU A 173 -10.49 -5.24 -5.36
C LEU A 173 -11.07 -6.08 -6.51
N VAL A 174 -11.01 -7.40 -6.42
CA VAL A 174 -11.64 -8.32 -7.37
C VAL A 174 -13.16 -8.12 -7.36
N GLY A 175 -13.78 -8.05 -6.17
CA GLY A 175 -15.21 -7.88 -6.03
C GLY A 175 -15.75 -6.58 -6.64
N VAL A 176 -14.99 -5.48 -6.54
CA VAL A 176 -15.42 -4.20 -7.14
C VAL A 176 -15.04 -4.09 -8.62
N SER A 177 -13.83 -4.49 -9.01
CA SER A 177 -13.32 -4.25 -10.38
C SER A 177 -13.58 -5.39 -11.35
N GLY A 178 -13.78 -6.62 -10.86
CA GLY A 178 -13.81 -7.85 -11.67
C GLY A 178 -12.44 -8.26 -12.24
N ILE A 179 -11.34 -7.67 -11.78
CA ILE A 179 -10.00 -7.92 -12.32
C ILE A 179 -9.22 -8.80 -11.35
N GLU A 180 -8.78 -9.96 -11.83
CA GLU A 180 -7.91 -10.87 -11.07
C GLU A 180 -6.42 -10.50 -11.23
N PRO A 181 -5.56 -10.82 -10.24
CA PRO A 181 -4.12 -10.72 -10.41
C PRO A 181 -3.62 -11.61 -11.57
N ASP A 182 -2.75 -11.09 -12.42
CA ASP A 182 -2.24 -11.83 -13.58
C ASP A 182 -1.21 -12.94 -13.24
N GLY A 183 -0.90 -13.12 -11.96
CA GLY A 183 0.09 -14.08 -11.44
C GLY A 183 1.55 -13.74 -11.75
N LYS A 184 1.84 -12.63 -12.44
CA LYS A 184 3.20 -12.18 -12.78
C LYS A 184 3.67 -11.18 -11.75
N GLN A 185 4.87 -11.36 -11.23
CA GLN A 185 5.51 -10.35 -10.38
C GLN A 185 6.01 -9.15 -11.22
N ALA A 186 5.97 -7.94 -10.67
CA ALA A 186 6.64 -6.77 -11.27
C ALA A 186 8.15 -6.98 -11.41
N SER A 187 8.79 -6.24 -12.32
CA SER A 187 10.25 -6.26 -12.47
C SER A 187 10.97 -5.60 -11.29
N ALA A 188 11.84 -6.38 -10.66
CA ALA A 188 13.02 -6.08 -9.83
C ALA A 188 12.94 -5.13 -8.60
N SER A 189 12.08 -4.10 -8.56
CA SER A 189 12.02 -3.17 -7.42
C SER A 189 10.67 -3.20 -6.71
N CYS A 190 10.68 -3.59 -5.44
CA CYS A 190 9.52 -3.56 -4.55
C CYS A 190 9.21 -2.16 -3.97
N ARG A 191 10.07 -1.18 -4.20
CA ARG A 191 9.81 0.21 -3.80
C ARG A 191 9.16 0.95 -4.96
N LEU A 192 7.90 1.35 -4.76
CA LEU A 192 7.24 2.28 -5.66
C LEU A 192 7.97 3.63 -5.57
N PRO A 193 8.43 4.22 -6.70
CA PRO A 193 9.23 5.44 -6.66
C PRO A 193 8.41 6.57 -6.06
N ILE A 194 8.93 7.17 -4.98
CA ILE A 194 8.31 8.31 -4.31
C ILE A 194 8.43 9.56 -5.20
N GLU A 195 9.42 9.62 -6.08
CA GLU A 195 9.67 10.77 -6.94
C GLU A 195 8.91 10.69 -8.27
N PRO A 196 8.49 11.86 -8.82
CA PRO A 196 7.99 11.97 -10.19
C PRO A 196 9.07 11.45 -11.16
N GLN A 197 8.69 10.69 -12.18
CA GLN A 197 9.66 10.36 -13.23
C GLN A 197 10.03 11.63 -14.02
N GLY A 198 11.31 11.96 -14.06
CA GLY A 198 11.85 13.06 -14.87
C GLY A 198 12.12 14.39 -14.14
N GLN A 199 12.68 14.34 -12.92
CA GLN A 199 13.51 15.44 -12.41
C GLN A 199 14.99 15.13 -12.63
#